data_AF-A0AAT9IE04-F1
#
_entry.id   AF-A0AAT9IE04-F1
#
_cell.length_a   1.000
_cell.length_b   1.000
_cell.length_c   1.000
_cell.angle_alpha   90.00
_cell.angle_beta   90.00
_cell.angle_gamma   90.00
#
_symmetry.space_group_name_H-M   'P 1'
#
loop_
_entity.id
_entity.type
_entity.pdbx_description
1 polymer ?
#
loop_
_entity_poly.entity_id
_entity_poly.type
_entity_poly.pdbx_seq_one_letter_code
_entity_poly.pdbx_strand_id
1 'polypeptide(L)'
;MTKQYVALLLGGMLSQGVFAQTQQPFEAYEQQIPGTTVSFKMVPIKGGAFTLGSPENEKGRKKDEGPAKNVELSDFWMGAMEVTFDEYDIYADAEKDKTPVPDGMTRPSPPYIDLTLGMGKSGGFPANSMSQYGALMYCKWLYAKTGVFYRLPTAAEWEYACRAGATTAYPFGNDESQLKDYAWYKGNSEEKYHKVGQLKPNAWGLYDMLGNMGEWTMDQYEENGVANATGKDPWIVPTAKTPRVVKGGNYTDAAPQLRSAARLKSDPIWNRRDPQIPKSFWWNADAPFIGFRVVRPVHQPTAEEAQQFFEDNIDKYKGAR
;
A
#
# COMPACT_ATOMS: atom_id res chain seq x y z
N MET A 1 -30.20 65.99 25.10
CA MET A 1 -29.43 64.74 25.29
C MET A 1 -30.13 63.65 24.49
N THR A 2 -29.67 63.42 23.26
CA THR A 2 -30.27 62.43 22.36
C THR A 2 -29.09 61.69 21.72
N LYS A 3 -28.82 60.46 22.15
CA LYS A 3 -27.77 59.61 21.57
C LYS A 3 -28.38 58.81 20.43
N GLN A 4 -27.93 59.07 19.20
CA GLN A 4 -28.16 58.18 18.07
C GLN A 4 -27.17 57.01 18.16
N TYR A 5 -27.69 55.79 18.12
CA TYR A 5 -26.89 54.58 17.92
C TYR A 5 -26.79 54.31 16.42
N VAL A 6 -25.57 54.34 15.89
CA VAL A 6 -25.27 53.88 14.52
C VAL A 6 -24.92 52.40 14.64
N ALA A 7 -25.77 51.52 14.09
CA ALA A 7 -25.45 50.12 13.90
C ALA A 7 -24.60 49.96 12.63
N LEU A 8 -23.31 49.64 12.79
CA LEU A 8 -22.46 49.19 11.69
C LEU A 8 -22.73 47.69 11.43
N LEU A 9 -23.40 47.38 10.33
CA LEU A 9 -23.46 46.02 9.76
C LEU A 9 -22.18 45.79 8.95
N LEU A 10 -21.21 45.09 9.54
CA LEU A 10 -20.05 44.55 8.84
C LEU A 10 -20.47 43.27 8.10
N GLY A 11 -20.82 43.41 6.82
CA GLY A 11 -20.96 42.29 5.90
C GLY A 11 -19.59 41.70 5.57
N GLY A 12 -19.20 40.62 6.25
CA GLY A 12 -18.05 39.83 5.88
C GLY A 12 -18.39 38.92 4.69
N MET A 13 -17.92 39.29 3.49
CA MET A 13 -17.87 38.34 2.37
C MET A 13 -16.80 37.29 2.68
N LEU A 14 -17.25 36.08 3.05
CA LEU A 14 -16.40 34.89 3.05
C LEU A 14 -16.07 34.55 1.59
N SER A 15 -14.89 34.97 1.12
CA SER A 15 -14.34 34.46 -0.13
C SER A 15 -14.00 32.99 0.07
N GLN A 16 -14.86 32.09 -0.42
CA GLN A 16 -14.47 30.70 -0.59
C GLN A 16 -13.39 30.65 -1.66
N GLY A 17 -12.15 30.46 -1.22
CA GLY A 17 -11.05 30.15 -2.13
C GLY A 17 -11.30 28.80 -2.77
N VAL A 18 -11.72 28.80 -4.04
CA VAL A 18 -11.61 27.63 -4.89
C VAL A 18 -10.11 27.37 -5.04
N PHE A 19 -9.58 26.37 -4.32
CA PHE A 19 -8.26 25.85 -4.61
C PHE A 19 -8.34 25.21 -5.99
N ALA A 20 -7.94 25.97 -7.02
CA ALA A 20 -7.69 25.41 -8.33
C ALA A 20 -6.63 24.32 -8.15
N GLN A 21 -7.01 23.09 -8.45
CA GLN A 21 -6.13 21.93 -8.43
C GLN A 21 -5.08 22.17 -9.52
N THR A 22 -3.98 22.84 -9.19
CA THR A 22 -2.83 22.98 -10.09
C THR A 22 -2.42 21.58 -10.48
N GLN A 23 -2.57 21.27 -11.76
CA GLN A 23 -2.34 19.94 -12.32
C GLN A 23 -0.87 19.61 -12.09
N GLN A 24 -0.60 18.83 -11.03
CA GLN A 24 0.76 18.43 -10.67
C GLN A 24 1.35 17.70 -11.89
N PRO A 25 2.57 18.07 -12.33
CA PRO A 25 3.22 17.39 -13.46
C PRO A 25 3.32 15.89 -13.18
N PHE A 26 3.16 15.06 -14.22
CA PHE A 26 3.24 13.59 -14.12
C PHE A 26 4.70 13.12 -14.02
N GLU A 27 5.36 13.56 -12.96
CA GLU A 27 6.77 13.31 -12.65
C GLU A 27 6.93 12.73 -11.24
N ALA A 28 8.13 12.25 -10.93
CA ALA A 28 8.45 11.77 -9.58
C ALA A 28 8.55 12.96 -8.61
N TYR A 29 8.05 12.78 -7.39
CA TYR A 29 8.07 13.82 -6.37
C TYR A 29 8.27 13.22 -4.98
N GLU A 30 8.69 14.06 -4.03
CA GLU A 30 8.68 13.71 -2.62
C GLU A 30 7.44 14.28 -1.93
N GLN A 31 6.69 13.41 -1.25
CA GLN A 31 5.60 13.81 -0.38
C GLN A 31 6.12 13.92 1.05
N GLN A 32 6.22 15.14 1.58
CA GLN A 32 6.45 15.35 3.00
C GLN A 32 5.17 15.07 3.79
N ILE A 33 5.28 14.36 4.92
CA ILE A 33 4.18 14.19 5.85
C ILE A 33 4.04 15.49 6.67
N PRO A 34 2.92 16.24 6.55
CA PRO A 34 2.80 17.56 7.16
C PRO A 34 2.99 17.52 8.68
N GLY A 35 3.77 18.45 9.21
CA GLY A 35 4.12 18.53 10.64
C GLY A 35 5.33 17.71 11.05
N THR A 36 6.02 17.07 10.11
CA THR A 36 7.23 16.26 10.35
C THR A 36 8.32 16.56 9.32
N THR A 37 9.52 16.03 9.54
CA THR A 37 10.61 16.02 8.53
C THR A 37 10.61 14.74 7.69
N VAL A 38 9.65 13.83 7.89
CA VAL A 38 9.57 12.56 7.18
C VAL A 38 8.92 12.80 5.82
N SER A 39 9.54 12.29 4.77
CA SER A 39 9.02 12.30 3.40
C SER A 39 9.15 10.91 2.77
N PHE A 40 8.34 10.66 1.75
CA PHE A 40 8.41 9.45 0.94
C PHE A 40 8.34 9.82 -0.55
N LYS A 41 9.00 9.02 -1.39
CA LYS A 41 9.09 9.25 -2.83
C LYS A 41 7.96 8.55 -3.57
N MET A 42 7.31 9.28 -4.48
CA MET A 42 6.31 8.77 -5.40
C MET A 42 6.86 8.78 -6.83
N VAL A 43 6.64 7.69 -7.56
CA VAL A 43 7.10 7.50 -8.95
C VAL A 43 5.89 7.44 -9.88
N PRO A 44 5.88 8.18 -11.00
CA PRO A 44 4.82 8.12 -11.99
C PRO A 44 4.89 6.80 -12.75
N ILE A 45 3.77 6.09 -12.78
CA ILE A 45 3.59 4.84 -13.51
C ILE A 45 2.66 5.12 -14.67
N LYS A 46 3.23 5.25 -15.87
CA LYS A 46 2.46 5.40 -17.10
C LYS A 46 1.69 4.10 -17.32
N GLY A 47 0.36 4.18 -17.30
CA GLY A 47 -0.52 3.06 -17.53
C GLY A 47 -0.49 2.58 -18.97
N GLY A 48 -1.11 1.43 -19.20
CA GLY A 48 -1.20 0.81 -20.52
C GLY A 48 -1.69 -0.63 -20.44
N ALA A 49 -1.72 -1.28 -21.60
CA ALA A 49 -2.08 -2.68 -21.69
C ALA A 49 -0.92 -3.57 -21.22
N PHE A 50 -1.24 -4.63 -20.47
CA PHE A 50 -0.29 -5.69 -20.14
C PHE A 50 -1.00 -7.02 -19.91
N THR A 51 -0.21 -8.09 -19.87
CA THR A 51 -0.69 -9.42 -19.53
C THR A 51 -0.53 -9.67 -18.02
N LEU A 52 -1.65 -9.70 -17.31
CA LEU A 52 -1.75 -10.07 -15.90
C LEU A 52 -1.68 -11.60 -15.74
N GLY A 53 -0.91 -12.08 -14.75
CA GLY A 53 -0.71 -13.50 -14.49
C GLY A 53 0.54 -14.06 -15.16
N SER A 54 0.66 -15.39 -15.18
CA SER A 54 1.81 -16.10 -15.75
C SER A 54 1.40 -17.09 -16.86
N PRO A 55 2.24 -17.26 -17.90
CA PRO A 55 1.99 -18.27 -18.93
C PRO A 55 2.09 -19.68 -18.35
N GLU A 56 1.37 -20.63 -18.94
CA GLU A 56 1.24 -21.99 -18.38
C GLU A 56 2.55 -22.73 -18.15
N ASN A 57 3.57 -22.42 -18.96
CA ASN A 57 4.90 -23.02 -18.91
C ASN A 57 5.93 -22.23 -18.08
N GLU A 58 5.53 -21.14 -17.39
CA GLU A 58 6.46 -20.41 -16.52
C GLU A 58 6.91 -21.29 -15.35
N LYS A 59 8.22 -21.42 -15.17
CA LYS A 59 8.81 -22.23 -14.10
C LYS A 59 8.34 -21.70 -12.73
N GLY A 60 7.82 -22.60 -11.89
CA GLY A 60 7.37 -22.25 -10.54
C GLY A 60 5.97 -21.64 -10.45
N ARG A 61 5.26 -21.51 -11.60
CA ARG A 61 3.86 -21.06 -11.66
C ARG A 61 2.94 -21.87 -10.75
N LYS A 62 2.05 -21.18 -10.04
CA LYS A 62 0.89 -21.77 -9.33
C LYS A 62 -0.38 -21.66 -10.18
N LYS A 63 -1.39 -22.47 -9.81
CA LYS A 63 -2.67 -22.55 -10.55
C LYS A 63 -3.45 -21.24 -10.54
N ASP A 64 -3.38 -20.50 -9.43
CA ASP A 64 -4.10 -19.24 -9.19
C ASP A 64 -3.49 -18.02 -9.91
N GLU A 65 -2.48 -18.23 -10.74
CA GLU A 65 -1.81 -17.19 -11.52
C GLU A 65 -2.32 -17.11 -12.97
N GLY A 66 -3.36 -17.88 -13.32
CA GLY A 66 -3.92 -17.79 -14.66
C GLY A 66 -5.36 -18.30 -14.81
N PRO A 67 -5.83 -18.46 -16.06
CA PRO A 67 -5.11 -18.13 -17.30
C PRO A 67 -4.72 -16.65 -17.35
N ALA A 68 -3.58 -16.34 -17.97
CA ALA A 68 -3.12 -14.97 -18.10
C ALA A 68 -4.10 -14.12 -18.93
N LYS A 69 -4.28 -12.85 -18.57
CA LYS A 69 -5.30 -11.96 -19.15
C LYS A 69 -4.71 -10.64 -19.58
N ASN A 70 -5.09 -10.16 -20.76
CA ASN A 70 -4.81 -8.80 -21.16
C ASN A 70 -5.77 -7.86 -20.45
N VAL A 71 -5.21 -6.88 -19.75
CA VAL A 71 -5.94 -5.83 -19.03
C VAL A 71 -5.26 -4.49 -19.31
N GLU A 72 -5.96 -3.41 -19.06
CA GLU A 72 -5.43 -2.04 -19.20
C GLU A 72 -5.41 -1.36 -17.84
N LEU A 73 -4.38 -0.56 -17.57
CA LEU A 73 -4.31 0.29 -16.39
C LEU A 73 -4.28 1.77 -16.77
N SER A 74 -4.94 2.59 -15.98
CA SER A 74 -4.79 4.04 -15.99
C SER A 74 -3.42 4.45 -15.47
N ASP A 75 -3.04 5.70 -15.71
CA ASP A 75 -1.85 6.30 -15.10
C ASP A 75 -2.07 6.47 -13.59
N PHE A 76 -1.03 6.25 -12.79
CA PHE A 76 -1.03 6.48 -11.34
C PHE A 76 0.38 6.80 -10.85
N TRP A 77 0.52 7.19 -9.58
CA TRP A 77 1.80 7.18 -8.89
C TRP A 77 1.86 6.04 -7.88
N MET A 78 3.04 5.47 -7.69
CA MET A 78 3.31 4.45 -6.68
C MET A 78 4.48 4.88 -5.79
N GLY A 79 4.42 4.52 -4.51
CA GLY A 79 5.55 4.66 -3.59
C GLY A 79 6.77 3.93 -4.15
N ALA A 80 7.90 4.64 -4.23
CA ALA A 80 9.16 4.09 -4.75
C ALA A 80 9.64 2.87 -3.94
N MET A 81 9.24 2.81 -2.67
CA MET A 81 9.64 1.84 -1.66
C MET A 81 8.40 1.41 -0.85
N GLU A 82 8.55 0.35 -0.06
CA GLU A 82 7.59 -0.02 0.98
C GLU A 82 7.48 1.12 2.02
N VAL A 83 6.32 1.28 2.64
CA VAL A 83 6.12 2.25 3.73
C VAL A 83 7.01 1.84 4.91
N THR A 84 7.85 2.77 5.36
CA THR A 84 8.81 2.51 6.44
C THR A 84 8.18 2.68 7.83
N PHE A 85 8.83 2.15 8.86
CA PHE A 85 8.46 2.46 10.26
C PHE A 85 8.58 3.96 10.56
N ASP A 86 9.53 4.67 9.94
CA ASP A 86 9.69 6.11 10.13
C ASP A 86 8.46 6.89 9.62
N GLU A 87 7.80 6.40 8.58
CA GLU A 87 6.53 6.92 8.04
C GLU A 87 5.32 6.44 8.85
N TYR A 88 5.20 5.12 9.05
CA TYR A 88 4.02 4.51 9.69
C TYR A 88 3.89 4.91 11.15
N ASP A 89 4.99 5.09 11.87
CA ASP A 89 4.94 5.50 13.29
C ASP A 89 4.37 6.91 13.46
N ILE A 90 4.44 7.80 12.46
CA ILE A 90 3.77 9.11 12.56
C ILE A 90 2.26 8.93 12.68
N TYR A 91 1.70 7.93 11.98
CA TYR A 91 0.31 7.54 12.10
C TYR A 91 0.04 6.71 13.36
N ALA A 92 0.89 5.73 13.67
CA ALA A 92 0.62 4.80 14.76
C ALA A 92 0.75 5.45 16.16
N ASP A 93 1.66 6.40 16.30
CA ASP A 93 1.98 7.06 17.56
C ASP A 93 1.45 8.50 17.58
N ALA A 94 0.44 8.74 18.42
CA ALA A 94 -0.18 10.06 18.55
C ALA A 94 0.79 11.14 19.05
N GLU A 95 1.86 10.78 19.76
CA GLU A 95 2.87 11.76 20.22
C GLU A 95 3.76 12.25 19.09
N LYS A 96 3.87 11.47 18.00
CA LYS A 96 4.66 11.82 16.80
C LYS A 96 3.87 12.65 15.79
N ASP A 97 2.54 12.61 15.82
CA ASP A 97 1.69 13.48 15.01
C ASP A 97 1.35 14.77 15.75
N LYS A 98 2.09 15.83 15.43
CA LYS A 98 1.91 17.15 16.08
C LYS A 98 0.76 17.98 15.48
N THR A 99 -0.01 17.42 14.56
CA THR A 99 -1.04 18.17 13.83
C THR A 99 -2.43 17.64 14.12
N PRO A 100 -3.47 18.49 14.00
CA PRO A 100 -4.84 18.03 14.15
C PRO A 100 -5.20 16.97 13.10
N VAL A 101 -5.85 15.91 13.55
CA VAL A 101 -6.55 14.95 12.69
C VAL A 101 -8.06 15.12 12.86
N PRO A 102 -8.89 14.84 11.84
CA PRO A 102 -10.34 14.92 11.96
C PRO A 102 -10.88 14.06 13.11
N ASP A 103 -11.97 14.50 13.71
CA ASP A 103 -12.69 13.73 14.74
C ASP A 103 -13.12 12.36 14.17
N GLY A 104 -13.01 11.32 14.99
CA GLY A 104 -13.27 9.93 14.57
C GLY A 104 -12.13 9.21 13.83
N MET A 105 -10.99 9.87 13.55
CA MET A 105 -9.78 9.19 13.07
C MET A 105 -9.19 8.31 14.17
N THR A 106 -9.20 6.99 13.97
CA THR A 106 -8.63 6.03 14.93
C THR A 106 -7.19 5.66 14.58
N ARG A 107 -6.42 5.28 15.59
CA ARG A 107 -5.04 4.79 15.48
C ARG A 107 -4.96 3.34 15.98
N PRO A 108 -3.95 2.56 15.54
CA PRO A 108 -3.75 1.22 16.05
C PRO A 108 -3.49 1.23 17.56
N SER A 109 -4.03 0.24 18.27
CA SER A 109 -3.64 0.01 19.65
C SER A 109 -2.17 -0.43 19.70
N PRO A 110 -1.41 -0.09 20.76
CA PRO A 110 -0.05 -0.62 20.93
C PRO A 110 -0.05 -2.16 20.83
N PRO A 111 0.89 -2.76 20.08
CA PRO A 111 0.98 -4.21 19.99
C PRO A 111 1.49 -4.81 21.31
N TYR A 112 0.99 -6.01 21.67
CA TYR A 112 1.41 -6.72 22.89
C TYR A 112 2.78 -7.39 22.78
N ILE A 113 3.27 -7.57 21.56
CA ILE A 113 4.57 -8.13 21.26
C ILE A 113 5.35 -7.12 20.41
N ASP A 114 6.68 -7.19 20.49
CA ASP A 114 7.52 -6.46 19.56
C ASP A 114 7.44 -7.11 18.18
N LEU A 115 6.67 -6.50 17.28
CA LEU A 115 6.46 -6.97 15.92
C LEU A 115 7.72 -6.85 15.03
N THR A 116 8.74 -6.13 15.50
CA THR A 116 10.02 -6.00 14.79
C THR A 116 10.88 -7.25 14.95
N LEU A 117 10.58 -8.10 15.94
CA LEU A 117 11.35 -9.29 16.30
C LEU A 117 12.86 -8.99 16.48
N GLY A 118 13.20 -7.78 16.88
CA GLY A 118 14.59 -7.32 17.04
C GLY A 118 15.36 -7.10 15.74
N MET A 119 14.71 -7.11 14.57
CA MET A 119 15.39 -6.97 13.27
C MET A 119 15.63 -5.50 12.87
N GLY A 120 14.85 -4.56 13.42
CA GLY A 120 15.02 -3.12 13.19
C GLY A 120 13.70 -2.37 13.01
N LYS A 121 13.69 -1.07 13.38
CA LYS A 121 12.47 -0.22 13.36
C LYS A 121 12.69 1.26 13.01
N SER A 122 13.86 1.64 12.51
CA SER A 122 14.17 3.05 12.22
C SER A 122 15.26 3.20 11.17
N GLY A 123 15.26 4.34 10.48
CA GLY A 123 16.23 4.66 9.44
C GLY A 123 16.00 3.86 8.17
N GLY A 124 14.73 3.68 7.79
CA GLY A 124 14.32 3.07 6.53
C GLY A 124 13.93 1.59 6.60
N PHE A 125 13.72 0.99 7.78
CA PHE A 125 13.16 -0.36 7.84
C PHE A 125 11.67 -0.35 7.45
N PRO A 126 11.18 -1.31 6.63
CA PRO A 126 9.79 -1.39 6.24
C PRO A 126 8.91 -1.66 7.46
N ALA A 127 7.81 -0.92 7.57
CA ALA A 127 6.79 -1.20 8.57
C ALA A 127 6.16 -2.56 8.27
N ASN A 128 5.91 -3.35 9.31
CA ASN A 128 5.44 -4.72 9.15
C ASN A 128 4.28 -5.09 10.08
N SER A 129 3.76 -6.30 9.88
CA SER A 129 2.80 -6.97 10.76
C SER A 129 1.46 -6.26 10.93
N MET A 130 1.18 -5.17 10.20
CA MET A 130 -0.15 -4.58 10.15
C MET A 130 -1.09 -5.49 9.35
N SER A 131 -2.36 -5.48 9.70
CA SER A 131 -3.40 -6.02 8.84
C SER A 131 -3.61 -5.12 7.63
N GLN A 132 -4.27 -5.64 6.58
CA GLN A 132 -4.71 -4.80 5.45
C GLN A 132 -5.57 -3.62 5.92
N TYR A 133 -6.40 -3.83 6.95
CA TYR A 133 -7.19 -2.76 7.57
C TYR A 133 -6.29 -1.66 8.17
N GLY A 134 -5.22 -2.03 8.88
CA GLY A 134 -4.26 -1.07 9.43
C GLY A 134 -3.55 -0.27 8.33
N ALA A 135 -3.17 -0.94 7.24
CA ALA A 135 -2.55 -0.29 6.08
C ALA A 135 -3.51 0.67 5.34
N LEU A 136 -4.79 0.29 5.20
CA LEU A 136 -5.83 1.16 4.63
C LEU A 136 -6.15 2.35 5.55
N MET A 137 -6.15 2.16 6.85
CA MET A 137 -6.32 3.25 7.82
C MET A 137 -5.15 4.24 7.77
N TYR A 138 -3.92 3.77 7.56
CA TYR A 138 -2.79 4.66 7.26
C TYR A 138 -3.07 5.51 6.01
N CYS A 139 -3.60 4.92 4.95
CA CYS A 139 -3.98 5.67 3.73
C CYS A 139 -5.08 6.72 4.01
N LYS A 140 -6.10 6.37 4.81
CA LYS A 140 -7.17 7.28 5.25
C LYS A 140 -6.61 8.45 6.08
N TRP A 141 -5.69 8.15 7.01
CA TRP A 141 -4.99 9.17 7.78
C TRP A 141 -4.14 10.07 6.88
N LEU A 142 -3.37 9.50 5.96
CA LEU A 142 -2.51 10.26 5.05
C LEU A 142 -3.34 11.20 4.15
N TYR A 143 -4.50 10.75 3.68
CA TYR A 143 -5.47 11.60 2.99
C TYR A 143 -5.93 12.78 3.86
N ALA A 144 -6.34 12.52 5.11
CA ALA A 144 -6.74 13.59 6.03
C ALA A 144 -5.61 14.60 6.31
N LYS A 145 -4.36 14.16 6.27
CA LYS A 145 -3.18 15.00 6.54
C LYS A 145 -2.77 15.85 5.33
N THR A 146 -2.92 15.32 4.12
CA THR A 146 -2.36 15.92 2.90
C THR A 146 -3.42 16.51 1.97
N GLY A 147 -4.68 16.08 2.10
CA GLY A 147 -5.73 16.32 1.10
C GLY A 147 -5.54 15.52 -0.20
N VAL A 148 -4.53 14.64 -0.27
CA VAL A 148 -4.23 13.81 -1.45
C VAL A 148 -4.67 12.38 -1.17
N PHE A 149 -5.49 11.83 -2.04
CA PHE A 149 -6.04 10.50 -1.91
C PHE A 149 -4.98 9.44 -2.21
N TYR A 150 -4.73 8.60 -1.19
CA TYR A 150 -3.88 7.43 -1.28
C TYR A 150 -4.69 6.17 -0.96
N ARG A 151 -4.26 5.04 -1.51
CA ARG A 151 -4.77 3.71 -1.19
C ARG A 151 -3.67 2.66 -1.38
N LEU A 152 -3.98 1.41 -1.06
CA LEU A 152 -3.17 0.27 -1.48
C LEU A 152 -3.29 0.07 -3.00
N PRO A 153 -2.28 -0.51 -3.66
CA PRO A 153 -2.40 -0.92 -5.06
C PRO A 153 -3.45 -2.02 -5.22
N THR A 154 -4.10 -2.08 -6.39
CA THR A 154 -4.74 -3.33 -6.81
C THR A 154 -3.67 -4.37 -7.11
N ALA A 155 -4.02 -5.65 -7.09
CA ALA A 155 -3.10 -6.73 -7.46
C ALA A 155 -2.58 -6.56 -8.91
N ALA A 156 -3.39 -5.99 -9.79
CA ALA A 156 -3.01 -5.69 -11.17
C ALA A 156 -2.04 -4.51 -11.27
N GLU A 157 -2.31 -3.40 -10.56
CA GLU A 157 -1.37 -2.26 -10.50
C GLU A 157 -0.02 -2.69 -9.94
N TRP A 158 -0.03 -3.48 -8.88
CA TRP A 158 1.19 -4.00 -8.26
C TRP A 158 2.00 -4.84 -9.26
N GLU A 159 1.35 -5.78 -9.97
CA GLU A 159 2.05 -6.66 -10.90
C GLU A 159 2.59 -5.90 -12.12
N TYR A 160 1.81 -4.96 -12.65
CA TYR A 160 2.24 -4.08 -13.74
C TYR A 160 3.48 -3.26 -13.35
N ALA A 161 3.40 -2.61 -12.19
CA ALA A 161 4.48 -1.83 -11.62
C ALA A 161 5.73 -2.68 -11.34
N CYS A 162 5.55 -3.89 -10.82
CA CYS A 162 6.62 -4.84 -10.58
C CYS A 162 7.33 -5.19 -11.89
N ARG A 163 6.57 -5.58 -12.91
CA ARG A 163 7.07 -5.98 -14.24
C ARG A 163 7.83 -4.85 -14.95
N ALA A 164 7.40 -3.60 -14.80
CA ALA A 164 8.02 -2.44 -15.43
C ALA A 164 8.28 -2.64 -16.95
N GLY A 165 7.31 -3.25 -17.64
CA GLY A 165 7.39 -3.58 -19.08
C GLY A 165 7.93 -4.97 -19.41
N ALA A 166 8.46 -5.72 -18.44
CA ALA A 166 8.94 -7.08 -18.66
C ALA A 166 7.79 -8.10 -18.82
N THR A 167 7.97 -9.03 -19.76
CA THR A 167 7.07 -10.18 -19.98
C THR A 167 7.60 -11.48 -19.37
N THR A 168 8.71 -11.40 -18.63
CA THR A 168 9.40 -12.52 -17.98
C THR A 168 8.89 -12.76 -16.55
N ALA A 169 9.38 -13.82 -15.90
CA ALA A 169 8.98 -14.19 -14.54
C ALA A 169 9.39 -13.13 -13.49
N TYR A 170 10.51 -12.44 -13.72
CA TYR A 170 11.03 -11.34 -12.90
C TYR A 170 11.22 -10.08 -13.77
N PRO A 171 11.30 -8.86 -13.21
CA PRO A 171 11.45 -7.63 -13.99
C PRO A 171 12.79 -7.48 -14.71
N PHE A 172 13.78 -8.29 -14.33
CA PHE A 172 15.13 -8.31 -14.93
C PHE A 172 15.35 -9.52 -15.86
N GLY A 173 14.35 -10.38 -16.07
CA GLY A 173 14.46 -11.57 -16.91
C GLY A 173 14.05 -12.86 -16.21
N ASN A 174 14.47 -14.01 -16.74
CA ASN A 174 14.14 -15.34 -16.19
C ASN A 174 15.28 -16.00 -15.41
N ASP A 175 16.44 -15.34 -15.30
CA ASP A 175 17.60 -15.86 -14.60
C ASP A 175 17.53 -15.55 -13.09
N GLU A 176 17.14 -16.57 -12.31
CA GLU A 176 17.02 -16.49 -10.85
C GLU A 176 18.33 -16.07 -10.16
N SER A 177 19.50 -16.25 -10.77
CA SER A 177 20.78 -15.87 -10.16
C SER A 177 20.95 -14.36 -10.00
N GLN A 178 20.15 -13.57 -10.73
CA GLN A 178 20.11 -12.12 -10.63
C GLN A 178 19.23 -11.62 -9.47
N LEU A 179 18.41 -12.47 -8.83
CA LEU A 179 17.53 -12.04 -7.72
C LEU A 179 18.28 -11.33 -6.60
N LYS A 180 19.50 -11.77 -6.27
CA LYS A 180 20.33 -11.18 -5.22
C LYS A 180 20.64 -9.70 -5.41
N ASP A 181 20.51 -9.20 -6.65
CA ASP A 181 20.76 -7.80 -6.99
C ASP A 181 19.49 -6.92 -6.82
N TYR A 182 18.31 -7.53 -6.70
CA TYR A 182 17.00 -6.85 -6.74
C TYR A 182 16.10 -7.16 -5.54
N ALA A 183 16.38 -8.23 -4.79
CA ALA A 183 15.50 -8.74 -3.74
C ALA A 183 16.27 -9.21 -2.50
N TRP A 184 15.70 -8.92 -1.34
CA TRP A 184 16.04 -9.61 -0.10
C TRP A 184 15.13 -10.84 0.05
N TYR A 185 15.69 -12.04 -0.03
CA TYR A 185 14.95 -13.30 -0.04
C TYR A 185 15.74 -14.36 0.70
N LYS A 186 15.18 -15.58 0.83
CA LYS A 186 15.82 -16.67 1.59
C LYS A 186 17.30 -16.91 1.23
N GLY A 187 17.70 -16.63 -0.02
CA GLY A 187 19.06 -16.84 -0.48
C GLY A 187 20.10 -15.81 -0.01
N ASN A 188 19.69 -14.61 0.44
CA ASN A 188 20.61 -13.54 0.82
C ASN A 188 20.18 -12.69 2.04
N SER A 189 18.97 -12.90 2.58
CA SER A 189 18.39 -12.05 3.63
C SER A 189 18.92 -12.31 5.03
N GLU A 190 19.55 -13.48 5.25
CA GLU A 190 19.92 -13.99 6.58
C GLU A 190 18.71 -14.08 7.53
N GLU A 191 17.54 -14.43 6.99
CA GLU A 191 16.26 -14.54 7.71
C GLU A 191 15.82 -13.22 8.38
N LYS A 192 16.20 -12.09 7.78
CA LYS A 192 15.82 -10.74 8.25
C LYS A 192 15.29 -9.90 7.10
N TYR A 193 14.35 -9.02 7.42
CA TYR A 193 14.06 -7.90 6.53
C TYR A 193 15.14 -6.82 6.67
N HIS A 194 15.31 -6.03 5.61
CA HIS A 194 16.37 -5.03 5.48
C HIS A 194 15.77 -3.65 5.25
N LYS A 195 16.62 -2.63 5.29
CA LYS A 195 16.18 -1.27 4.96
C LYS A 195 15.76 -1.21 3.51
N VAL A 196 14.71 -0.46 3.22
CA VAL A 196 14.21 -0.25 1.87
C VAL A 196 15.27 0.41 0.99
N GLY A 197 15.24 0.12 -0.31
CA GLY A 197 16.06 0.79 -1.31
C GLY A 197 17.53 0.42 -1.30
N GLN A 198 17.94 -0.69 -0.66
CA GLN A 198 19.35 -1.10 -0.58
C GLN A 198 19.84 -1.92 -1.78
N LEU A 199 18.93 -2.46 -2.58
CA LEU A 199 19.23 -3.22 -3.80
C LEU A 199 18.80 -2.43 -5.06
N LYS A 200 19.00 -3.01 -6.25
CA LYS A 200 18.67 -2.32 -7.51
C LYS A 200 17.15 -2.18 -7.66
N PRO A 201 16.66 -1.02 -8.15
CA PRO A 201 15.26 -0.88 -8.52
C PRO A 201 14.96 -1.61 -9.84
N ASN A 202 13.69 -1.81 -10.15
CA ASN A 202 13.27 -2.18 -11.50
C ASN A 202 13.43 -1.02 -12.50
N ALA A 203 13.07 -1.24 -13.76
CA ALA A 203 13.25 -0.26 -14.85
C ALA A 203 12.48 1.07 -14.65
N TRP A 204 11.51 1.12 -13.73
CA TRP A 204 10.76 2.33 -13.41
C TRP A 204 11.22 3.01 -12.12
N GLY A 205 12.25 2.50 -11.45
CA GLY A 205 12.76 3.12 -10.22
C GLY A 205 12.00 2.71 -8.97
N LEU A 206 11.26 1.60 -9.00
CA LEU A 206 10.63 0.99 -7.83
C LEU A 206 11.58 -0.04 -7.20
N TYR A 207 11.81 0.09 -5.90
CA TYR A 207 12.66 -0.76 -5.10
C TYR A 207 11.85 -1.80 -4.35
N ASP A 208 12.50 -2.90 -4.01
CA ASP A 208 11.96 -3.97 -3.16
C ASP A 208 10.59 -4.48 -3.64
N MET A 209 10.34 -4.41 -4.96
CA MET A 209 9.13 -5.00 -5.55
C MET A 209 9.15 -6.53 -5.41
N LEU A 210 10.30 -7.14 -5.14
CA LEU A 210 10.46 -8.57 -4.92
C LEU A 210 11.21 -8.78 -3.60
N GLY A 211 10.72 -9.68 -2.76
CA GLY A 211 11.32 -9.94 -1.46
C GLY A 211 11.13 -8.78 -0.47
N ASN A 212 12.02 -8.68 0.51
CA ASN A 212 11.87 -7.85 1.70
C ASN A 212 10.52 -8.10 2.39
N MET A 213 9.47 -7.33 2.11
CA MET A 213 8.12 -7.61 2.59
C MET A 213 7.17 -8.08 1.48
N GLY A 214 6.31 -9.02 1.84
CA GLY A 214 5.09 -9.23 1.09
C GLY A 214 4.17 -8.03 1.27
N GLU A 215 3.54 -7.57 0.21
CA GLU A 215 2.78 -6.32 0.25
C GLU A 215 1.28 -6.53 0.13
N TRP A 216 0.53 -5.88 1.03
CA TRP A 216 -0.92 -5.82 0.94
C TRP A 216 -1.38 -5.13 -0.35
N THR A 217 -2.38 -5.74 -1.00
CA THR A 217 -3.13 -5.14 -2.11
C THR A 217 -4.59 -4.94 -1.72
N MET A 218 -5.37 -4.22 -2.53
CA MET A 218 -6.81 -4.00 -2.32
C MET A 218 -7.66 -5.27 -2.53
N ASP A 219 -7.16 -6.24 -3.28
CA ASP A 219 -7.96 -7.32 -3.85
C ASP A 219 -8.31 -8.40 -2.82
N GLN A 220 -9.55 -8.90 -2.93
CA GLN A 220 -9.90 -10.18 -2.34
C GLN A 220 -9.15 -11.29 -3.05
N TYR A 221 -8.60 -12.23 -2.26
CA TYR A 221 -8.02 -13.41 -2.86
C TYR A 221 -9.12 -14.37 -3.30
N GLU A 222 -9.12 -14.66 -4.59
CA GLU A 222 -9.85 -15.77 -5.20
C GLU A 222 -8.88 -16.58 -6.05
N GLU A 223 -9.08 -17.90 -6.09
CA GLU A 223 -8.26 -18.80 -6.92
C GLU A 223 -8.35 -18.41 -8.40
N ASN A 224 -9.55 -18.05 -8.86
CA ASN A 224 -9.79 -17.59 -10.23
C ASN A 224 -9.65 -16.07 -10.40
N GLY A 225 -9.04 -15.36 -9.44
CA GLY A 225 -8.96 -13.89 -9.45
C GLY A 225 -8.30 -13.33 -10.72
N VAL A 226 -7.24 -13.98 -11.20
CA VAL A 226 -6.60 -13.60 -12.49
C VAL A 226 -7.54 -13.88 -13.67
N ALA A 227 -8.20 -15.03 -13.69
CA ALA A 227 -9.14 -15.40 -14.76
C ALA A 227 -10.32 -14.42 -14.87
N ASN A 228 -10.79 -13.92 -13.72
CA ASN A 228 -11.91 -13.02 -13.56
C ASN A 228 -11.53 -11.54 -13.84
N ALA A 229 -10.25 -11.21 -13.83
CA ALA A 229 -9.78 -9.86 -14.15
C ALA A 229 -10.07 -9.52 -15.62
N THR A 230 -10.80 -8.45 -15.85
CA THR A 230 -11.21 -8.01 -17.20
C THR A 230 -11.24 -6.49 -17.30
N GLY A 231 -11.06 -5.99 -18.51
CA GLY A 231 -11.23 -4.57 -18.82
C GLY A 231 -10.10 -3.68 -18.31
N LYS A 232 -10.49 -2.48 -17.92
CA LYS A 232 -9.62 -1.41 -17.46
C LYS A 232 -9.65 -1.30 -15.94
N ASP A 233 -8.49 -1.13 -15.32
CA ASP A 233 -8.30 -1.02 -13.88
C ASP A 233 -8.96 -2.16 -13.08
N PRO A 234 -8.67 -3.44 -13.39
CA PRO A 234 -9.33 -4.56 -12.73
C PRO A 234 -9.00 -4.57 -11.23
N TRP A 235 -10.06 -4.78 -10.44
CA TRP A 235 -10.00 -4.90 -8.99
C TRP A 235 -11.03 -5.93 -8.54
N ILE A 236 -10.56 -6.99 -7.88
CA ILE A 236 -11.43 -8.00 -7.26
C ILE A 236 -11.94 -7.44 -5.92
N VAL A 237 -13.11 -6.81 -5.99
CA VAL A 237 -13.73 -6.10 -4.86
C VAL A 237 -13.99 -7.07 -3.70
N PRO A 238 -13.53 -6.74 -2.48
CA PRO A 238 -13.81 -7.56 -1.32
C PRO A 238 -15.29 -7.69 -0.96
N THR A 239 -15.68 -8.94 -0.66
CA THR A 239 -16.99 -9.34 -0.11
C THR A 239 -16.88 -9.84 1.34
N ALA A 240 -15.67 -10.23 1.77
CA ALA A 240 -15.34 -10.58 3.15
C ALA A 240 -14.11 -9.80 3.62
N LYS A 241 -13.71 -9.89 4.90
CA LYS A 241 -12.49 -9.24 5.43
C LYS A 241 -11.19 -9.94 5.00
N THR A 242 -11.27 -11.25 4.80
CA THR A 242 -10.16 -12.15 4.46
C THR A 242 -10.76 -13.28 3.60
N PRO A 243 -10.02 -13.89 2.66
CA PRO A 243 -8.62 -13.62 2.33
C PRO A 243 -8.42 -12.41 1.41
N ARG A 244 -7.21 -11.86 1.46
CA ARG A 244 -6.68 -10.78 0.61
C ARG A 244 -5.47 -11.27 -0.16
N VAL A 245 -5.19 -10.61 -1.28
CA VAL A 245 -3.98 -10.87 -2.06
C VAL A 245 -2.81 -10.10 -1.48
N VAL A 246 -1.71 -10.82 -1.25
CA VAL A 246 -0.38 -10.28 -0.98
C VAL A 246 0.52 -10.59 -2.19
N LYS A 247 1.38 -9.64 -2.56
CA LYS A 247 2.31 -9.74 -3.69
C LYS A 247 3.77 -9.56 -3.24
N GLY A 248 4.75 -9.87 -4.10
CA GLY A 248 6.19 -9.60 -3.87
C GLY A 248 7.01 -10.76 -3.30
N GLY A 249 6.38 -11.65 -2.53
CA GLY A 249 7.14 -12.57 -1.67
C GLY A 249 7.83 -11.79 -0.55
N ASN A 250 8.63 -12.46 0.27
CA ASN A 250 9.29 -11.80 1.40
C ASN A 250 10.72 -12.33 1.65
N TYR A 251 11.38 -11.76 2.64
CA TYR A 251 12.76 -12.11 3.03
C TYR A 251 12.97 -13.59 3.40
N THR A 252 11.94 -14.36 3.71
CA THR A 252 12.03 -15.81 4.00
C THR A 252 11.64 -16.70 2.82
N ASP A 253 11.13 -16.12 1.74
CA ASP A 253 10.66 -16.85 0.57
C ASP A 253 11.82 -17.25 -0.36
N ALA A 254 11.65 -18.39 -1.04
CA ALA A 254 12.56 -18.84 -2.08
C ALA A 254 12.22 -18.19 -3.44
N ALA A 255 13.17 -18.22 -4.37
CA ALA A 255 13.07 -17.58 -5.69
C ALA A 255 11.72 -17.76 -6.42
N PRO A 256 11.13 -18.98 -6.50
CA PRO A 256 9.87 -19.18 -7.23
C PRO A 256 8.67 -18.40 -6.67
N GLN A 257 8.70 -17.99 -5.40
CA GLN A 257 7.67 -17.19 -4.76
C GLN A 257 7.82 -15.68 -5.02
N LEU A 258 8.99 -15.25 -5.54
CA LEU A 258 9.30 -13.85 -5.84
C LEU A 258 9.03 -13.49 -7.31
N ARG A 259 8.33 -14.34 -8.08
CA ARG A 259 7.96 -13.99 -9.46
C ARG A 259 6.93 -12.86 -9.45
N SER A 260 6.94 -12.00 -10.47
CA SER A 260 5.99 -10.88 -10.57
C SER A 260 4.53 -11.34 -10.53
N ALA A 261 4.23 -12.51 -11.10
CA ALA A 261 2.89 -13.11 -11.11
C ALA A 261 2.50 -13.80 -9.80
N ALA A 262 3.46 -14.11 -8.91
CA ALA A 262 3.18 -14.88 -7.70
C ALA A 262 2.17 -14.16 -6.80
N ARG A 263 1.29 -14.95 -6.18
CA ARG A 263 0.24 -14.48 -5.27
C ARG A 263 0.35 -15.25 -3.96
N LEU A 264 0.15 -14.54 -2.85
CA LEU A 264 0.01 -15.11 -1.52
C LEU A 264 -1.39 -14.81 -0.99
N LYS A 265 -2.10 -15.86 -0.59
CA LYS A 265 -3.40 -15.78 0.09
C LYS A 265 -3.16 -15.43 1.56
N SER A 266 -3.77 -14.37 2.05
CA SER A 266 -3.75 -14.08 3.48
C SER A 266 -4.52 -15.12 4.29
N ASP A 267 -4.00 -15.46 5.47
CA ASP A 267 -4.58 -16.49 6.32
C ASP A 267 -4.88 -15.94 7.72
N PRO A 268 -6.07 -16.16 8.29
CA PRO A 268 -6.38 -15.79 9.66
C PRO A 268 -5.39 -16.32 10.72
N ILE A 269 -4.66 -17.40 10.42
CA ILE A 269 -3.60 -17.93 11.30
C ILE A 269 -2.48 -16.92 11.54
N TRP A 270 -2.33 -15.90 10.69
CA TRP A 270 -1.36 -14.82 10.83
C TRP A 270 -1.60 -13.93 12.04
N ASN A 271 -2.74 -14.06 12.72
CA ASN A 271 -2.96 -13.40 14.00
C ASN A 271 -3.24 -14.39 15.14
N ARG A 272 -2.83 -15.66 15.00
CA ARG A 272 -3.15 -16.72 15.97
C ARG A 272 -2.50 -16.49 17.34
N ARG A 273 -1.26 -16.00 17.40
CA ARG A 273 -0.54 -15.74 18.67
C ARG A 273 -0.94 -14.44 19.37
N ASP A 274 -1.78 -13.60 18.76
CA ASP A 274 -2.30 -12.41 19.45
C ASP A 274 -3.08 -12.81 20.72
N PRO A 275 -2.64 -12.37 21.91
CA PRO A 275 -3.24 -12.74 23.18
C PRO A 275 -4.57 -12.02 23.45
N GLN A 276 -4.95 -11.01 22.67
CA GLN A 276 -6.17 -10.24 22.88
C GLN A 276 -7.44 -11.06 22.55
N ILE A 277 -8.49 -10.85 23.34
CA ILE A 277 -9.84 -11.39 23.10
C ILE A 277 -10.84 -10.22 23.13
N PRO A 278 -11.45 -9.83 22.00
CA PRO A 278 -11.19 -10.33 20.65
C PRO A 278 -9.77 -9.96 20.17
N LYS A 279 -9.26 -10.74 19.20
CA LYS A 279 -7.98 -10.47 18.55
C LYS A 279 -7.98 -9.09 17.90
N SER A 280 -6.82 -8.45 17.88
CA SER A 280 -6.60 -7.19 17.20
C SER A 280 -6.97 -7.30 15.73
N PHE A 281 -7.66 -6.30 15.22
CA PHE A 281 -7.88 -6.11 13.79
C PHE A 281 -6.83 -5.18 13.17
N TRP A 282 -5.90 -4.64 13.97
CA TRP A 282 -4.80 -3.78 13.53
C TRP A 282 -3.55 -4.55 13.13
N TRP A 283 -3.29 -5.66 13.82
CA TRP A 283 -2.02 -6.38 13.75
C TRP A 283 -2.21 -7.85 13.39
N ASN A 284 -1.16 -8.44 12.87
CA ASN A 284 -0.97 -9.85 12.61
C ASN A 284 0.29 -10.31 13.34
N ALA A 285 0.13 -10.86 14.55
CA ALA A 285 1.23 -11.27 15.42
C ALA A 285 2.18 -12.34 14.82
N ASP A 286 1.73 -13.02 13.76
CA ASP A 286 2.43 -14.11 13.08
C ASP A 286 2.82 -13.76 11.63
N ALA A 287 2.77 -12.48 11.23
CA ALA A 287 3.15 -12.04 9.89
C ALA A 287 4.17 -10.89 9.87
N PRO A 288 5.38 -11.07 10.45
CA PRO A 288 6.47 -10.08 10.40
C PRO A 288 7.01 -9.83 8.99
N PHE A 289 6.59 -10.65 8.03
CA PHE A 289 7.00 -10.64 6.63
C PHE A 289 6.02 -9.87 5.72
N ILE A 290 5.02 -9.18 6.29
CA ILE A 290 4.03 -8.42 5.54
C ILE A 290 4.12 -6.94 5.86
N GLY A 291 4.22 -6.12 4.82
CA GLY A 291 4.13 -4.67 4.84
C GLY A 291 3.18 -4.18 3.74
N PHE A 292 3.43 -2.98 3.23
CA PHE A 292 2.66 -2.42 2.12
C PHE A 292 3.39 -1.24 1.47
N ARG A 293 2.90 -0.82 0.30
CA ARG A 293 3.20 0.48 -0.31
C ARG A 293 1.91 1.18 -0.71
N VAL A 294 2.00 2.49 -0.95
CA VAL A 294 0.85 3.32 -1.33
C VAL A 294 0.84 3.62 -2.82
N VAL A 295 -0.35 3.81 -3.36
CA VAL A 295 -0.57 4.40 -4.69
C VAL A 295 -1.48 5.62 -4.59
N ARG A 296 -1.36 6.49 -5.59
CA ARG A 296 -2.15 7.70 -5.77
C ARG A 296 -2.65 7.75 -7.22
N PRO A 297 -3.98 7.77 -7.47
CA PRO A 297 -4.50 7.89 -8.84
C PRO A 297 -4.20 9.28 -9.44
N VAL A 298 -4.04 9.36 -10.77
CA VAL A 298 -3.85 10.65 -11.45
C VAL A 298 -5.04 11.60 -11.22
N HIS A 299 -6.24 11.08 -11.45
CA HIS A 299 -7.47 11.78 -11.13
C HIS A 299 -7.84 11.51 -9.69
N GLN A 300 -7.78 12.56 -8.87
CA GLN A 300 -8.17 12.47 -7.48
C GLN A 300 -9.71 12.39 -7.40
N PRO A 301 -10.26 11.50 -6.56
CA PRO A 301 -11.69 11.46 -6.31
C PRO A 301 -12.16 12.77 -5.64
N THR A 302 -13.47 13.04 -5.70
CA THR A 302 -14.07 14.07 -4.84
C THR A 302 -13.95 13.68 -3.37
N ALA A 303 -14.22 14.62 -2.45
CA ALA A 303 -14.21 14.33 -1.03
C ALA A 303 -15.25 13.27 -0.65
N GLU A 304 -16.43 13.31 -1.27
CA GLU A 304 -17.52 12.35 -1.08
C GLU A 304 -17.12 10.97 -1.60
N GLU A 305 -16.50 10.89 -2.79
CA GLU A 305 -16.01 9.63 -3.36
C GLU A 305 -14.89 9.02 -2.51
N ALA A 306 -13.96 9.84 -2.01
CA ALA A 306 -12.90 9.40 -1.11
C ALA A 306 -13.48 8.87 0.21
N GLN A 307 -14.47 9.56 0.78
CA GLN A 307 -15.15 9.12 2.00
C GLN A 307 -15.86 7.79 1.77
N GLN A 308 -16.66 7.69 0.70
CA GLN A 308 -17.37 6.46 0.34
C GLN A 308 -16.39 5.29 0.14
N PHE A 309 -15.26 5.53 -0.52
CA PHE A 309 -14.22 4.51 -0.66
C PHE A 309 -13.74 3.97 0.69
N PHE A 310 -13.43 4.85 1.66
CA PHE A 310 -13.00 4.40 2.98
C PHE A 310 -14.13 3.72 3.74
N GLU A 311 -15.37 4.18 3.61
CA GLU A 311 -16.52 3.53 4.24
C GLU A 311 -16.69 2.08 3.73
N ASP A 312 -16.59 1.87 2.42
CA ASP A 312 -16.77 0.57 1.79
C ASP A 312 -15.61 -0.41 2.06
N ASN A 313 -14.39 0.10 2.21
CA ASN A 313 -13.18 -0.72 2.30
C ASN A 313 -12.64 -0.85 3.73
N ILE A 314 -13.08 0.01 4.65
CA ILE A 314 -12.62 0.01 6.05
C ILE A 314 -13.82 -0.15 6.98
N ASP A 315 -14.77 0.79 6.94
CA ASP A 315 -15.78 0.91 7.99
C ASP A 315 -16.84 -0.20 7.90
N LYS A 316 -17.17 -0.68 6.69
CA LYS A 316 -18.00 -1.86 6.44
C LYS A 316 -17.48 -3.13 7.13
N TYR A 317 -16.17 -3.22 7.34
CA TYR A 317 -15.52 -4.38 7.97
C TYR A 317 -15.18 -4.13 9.45
N LYS A 318 -15.59 -3.00 10.01
CA LYS A 318 -15.37 -2.69 11.43
C LYS A 318 -16.13 -3.69 12.29
N GLY A 319 -15.40 -4.46 13.09
CA GLY A 319 -15.97 -5.52 13.94
C GLY A 319 -16.28 -6.84 13.21
N ALA A 320 -16.11 -6.91 11.88
CA ALA A 320 -16.18 -8.18 11.15
C ALA A 320 -15.02 -9.09 11.58
N ARG A 321 -15.37 -10.34 11.92
CA ARG A 321 -14.43 -11.38 12.38
C ARG A 321 -14.11 -12.33 11.24
#